data_AF-A0A522RWM4-F1
#
_entry.id   AF-A0A522RWM4-F1
#
_cell.length_a   1.000
_cell.length_b   1.000
_cell.length_c   1.000
_cell.angle_alpha   90.00
_cell.angle_beta   90.00
_cell.angle_gamma   90.00
#
_symmetry.space_group_name_H-M   'P 1'
#
loop_
_entity.id
_entity.type
_entity.pdbx_description
1 polymer ?
#
loop_
_entity_poly.entity_id
_entity_poly.type
_entity_poly.pdbx_seq_one_letter_code
_entity_poly.pdbx_strand_id
1 'polypeptide(L)'
;MTDPNPITVHVTVDKSTSPWSLKVDGKRLDHQTSVPQNALPQTILWDLQLTGGDTGSFDSPASSGFSWIDGPSNTDIFKDLTEPSSTQIQISDWNTSASTTGDWSYKLCATVNDTPCETNPPSAGSDPGDPTIKNN
;
A
#
# COMPACT_ATOMS: atom_id res chain seq x y z
N MET A 1 17.05 17.10 13.10
CA MET A 1 16.00 16.11 13.40
C MET A 1 16.06 15.11 12.27
N THR A 2 16.41 13.86 12.56
CA THR A 2 16.33 12.77 11.59
C THR A 2 14.86 12.49 11.34
N ASP A 3 14.45 12.44 10.07
CA ASP A 3 13.13 11.92 9.71
C ASP A 3 12.92 10.58 10.42
N PRO A 4 11.77 10.33 11.06
CA PRO A 4 11.48 9.00 11.57
C PRO A 4 11.57 8.01 10.40
N ASN A 5 12.17 6.83 10.66
CA ASN A 5 12.21 5.78 9.65
C ASN A 5 10.80 5.50 9.14
N PRO A 6 10.60 5.32 7.82
CA PRO A 6 9.29 5.06 7.27
C PRO A 6 8.69 3.78 7.87
N ILE A 7 7.37 3.75 7.98
CA ILE A 7 6.61 2.51 8.17
C ILE A 7 6.67 1.76 6.84
N THR A 8 7.59 0.82 6.73
CA THR A 8 7.74 0.00 5.52
C THR A 8 6.73 -1.13 5.51
N VAL A 9 5.98 -1.21 4.41
CA VAL A 9 4.99 -2.23 4.12
C VAL A 9 5.51 -3.08 2.96
N HIS A 10 5.70 -4.37 3.20
CA HIS A 10 6.26 -5.26 2.18
C HIS A 10 5.16 -5.77 1.25
N VAL A 11 5.33 -5.62 -0.05
CA VAL A 11 4.37 -6.09 -1.04
C VAL A 11 4.97 -7.27 -1.80
N THR A 12 4.29 -8.41 -1.84
CA THR A 12 4.77 -9.63 -2.50
C THR A 12 3.78 -10.06 -3.57
N VAL A 13 4.23 -10.84 -4.55
CA VAL A 13 3.36 -11.42 -5.59
C VAL A 13 2.98 -12.85 -5.23
N ASP A 14 1.69 -13.11 -5.14
CA ASP A 14 1.12 -14.46 -5.09
C ASP A 14 0.86 -14.96 -6.52
N LYS A 15 1.79 -15.77 -7.00
CA LYS A 15 1.73 -16.40 -8.34
C LYS A 15 0.83 -17.64 -8.38
N SER A 16 0.24 -18.05 -7.26
CA SER A 16 -0.66 -19.20 -7.20
C SER A 16 -2.11 -18.86 -7.61
N THR A 17 -2.46 -17.58 -7.65
CA THR A 17 -3.77 -17.11 -8.11
C THR A 17 -3.80 -16.90 -9.62
N SER A 18 -4.99 -16.88 -10.22
CA SER A 18 -5.19 -16.50 -11.63
C SER A 18 -6.33 -15.47 -11.73
N PRO A 19 -6.03 -14.19 -12.05
CA PRO A 19 -4.70 -13.62 -12.29
C PRO A 19 -3.82 -13.61 -11.03
N TRP A 20 -2.51 -13.38 -11.18
CA TRP A 20 -1.60 -13.16 -10.04
C TRP A 20 -2.09 -11.99 -9.19
N SER A 21 -1.86 -12.07 -7.88
CA SER A 21 -2.33 -11.05 -6.93
C SER A 21 -1.18 -10.48 -6.11
N LEU A 22 -1.31 -9.21 -5.71
CA LEU A 22 -0.40 -8.59 -4.76
C LEU A 22 -0.86 -8.88 -3.33
N LYS A 23 0.08 -9.16 -2.44
CA LYS A 23 -0.13 -9.42 -1.01
C LYS A 23 0.66 -8.42 -0.18
N VAL A 24 -0.03 -7.75 0.73
CA VAL A 24 0.54 -6.79 1.68
C VAL A 24 1.01 -7.54 2.93
N ASP A 25 2.24 -7.26 3.36
CA ASP A 25 2.97 -7.80 4.52
C ASP A 25 3.18 -9.32 4.58
N GLY A 26 2.83 -10.07 3.52
CA GLY A 26 3.21 -11.46 3.25
C GLY A 26 2.85 -12.52 4.32
N LYS A 27 2.32 -12.13 5.49
CA LYS A 27 2.08 -12.97 6.68
C LYS A 27 0.91 -12.54 7.57
N ARG A 28 0.30 -11.38 7.33
CA ARG A 28 -0.70 -10.79 8.23
C ARG A 28 -2.09 -10.88 7.61
N LEU A 29 -2.97 -11.68 8.24
CA LEU A 29 -4.37 -11.87 7.84
C LEU A 29 -5.23 -10.60 7.98
N ASP A 30 -4.72 -9.55 8.65
CA ASP A 30 -5.44 -8.30 8.90
C ASP A 30 -5.19 -7.23 7.84
N HIS A 31 -4.21 -7.41 6.94
CA HIS A 31 -3.83 -6.46 5.86
C HIS A 31 -3.76 -4.99 6.31
N GLN A 32 -3.43 -4.76 7.59
CA GLN A 32 -3.57 -3.47 8.24
C GLN A 32 -2.21 -2.87 8.56
N THR A 33 -1.94 -1.71 8.00
CA THR A 33 -0.82 -0.85 8.35
C THR A 33 -1.27 0.10 9.47
N SER A 34 -0.90 -0.22 10.71
CA SER A 34 -1.21 0.63 11.86
C SER A 34 -0.21 1.79 11.99
N VAL A 35 -0.71 3.02 11.97
CA VAL A 35 0.07 4.24 12.20
C VAL A 35 -0.33 4.87 13.53
N PRO A 36 0.56 4.93 14.53
CA PRO A 36 0.24 5.59 15.80
C PRO A 36 0.18 7.11 15.63
N GLN A 37 -0.63 7.79 16.44
CA GLN A 37 -0.64 9.25 16.47
C GLN A 37 0.75 9.82 16.84
N ASN A 38 1.19 10.87 16.12
CA ASN A 38 2.49 11.51 16.32
C ASN A 38 2.42 13.03 16.12
N ALA A 39 3.29 13.79 16.78
CA ALA A 39 3.33 15.25 16.62
C ALA A 39 3.80 15.71 15.22
N LEU A 40 4.48 14.83 14.48
CA LEU A 40 4.99 15.07 13.14
C LEU A 40 4.38 14.06 12.16
N PRO A 41 4.26 14.40 10.86
CA PRO A 41 3.83 13.44 9.86
C PRO A 41 4.78 12.24 9.80
N GLN A 42 4.21 11.08 9.48
CA GLN A 42 4.94 9.82 9.32
C GLN A 42 4.87 9.36 7.87
N THR A 43 5.94 8.76 7.37
CA THR A 43 5.96 8.20 6.02
C THR A 43 5.53 6.74 6.04
N ILE A 44 4.60 6.37 5.17
CA ILE A 44 4.30 4.97 4.84
C ILE A 44 4.96 4.68 3.48
N LEU A 45 5.73 3.60 3.40
CA LEU A 45 6.46 3.19 2.19
C LEU A 45 6.05 1.76 1.83
N TRP A 46 5.41 1.59 0.68
CA TRP A 46 5.19 0.28 0.08
C TRP A 46 6.40 -0.13 -0.75
N ASP A 47 6.92 -1.33 -0.50
CA ASP A 47 8.13 -1.84 -1.16
C ASP A 47 7.85 -3.20 -1.82
N LEU A 48 7.83 -3.23 -3.15
CA LEU A 48 7.55 -4.41 -3.96
C LEU A 48 8.74 -5.38 -3.90
N GLN A 49 8.57 -6.47 -3.16
CA GLN A 49 9.54 -7.54 -3.00
C GLN A 49 9.49 -8.50 -4.19
N LEU A 50 10.49 -8.39 -5.05
CA LEU A 50 10.70 -9.28 -6.19
C LEU A 50 11.64 -10.43 -5.82
N THR A 51 11.37 -11.64 -6.32
CA THR A 51 12.17 -12.82 -6.00
C THR A 51 12.66 -13.51 -7.28
N GLY A 52 13.73 -14.30 -7.21
CA GLY A 52 14.12 -15.20 -8.31
C GLY A 52 14.46 -14.53 -9.65
N GLY A 53 14.85 -13.24 -9.64
CA GLY A 53 15.16 -12.48 -10.85
C GLY A 53 13.95 -11.85 -11.52
N ASP A 54 12.78 -11.86 -10.87
CA ASP A 54 11.60 -11.13 -11.34
C ASP A 54 11.91 -9.64 -11.51
N THR A 55 11.31 -9.04 -12.53
CA THR A 55 11.23 -7.58 -12.69
C THR A 55 9.82 -7.11 -12.40
N GLY A 56 9.69 -5.89 -11.90
CA GLY A 56 8.37 -5.32 -11.69
C GLY A 56 8.40 -3.83 -11.37
N SER A 57 7.24 -3.23 -11.53
CA SER A 57 6.96 -1.84 -11.22
C SER A 57 5.59 -1.72 -10.61
N PHE A 58 5.44 -0.86 -9.61
CA PHE A 58 4.14 -0.31 -9.32
C PHE A 58 3.67 0.51 -10.53
N ASP A 59 2.48 0.20 -10.99
CA ASP A 59 1.83 0.87 -12.10
C ASP A 59 0.32 0.64 -12.02
N SER A 60 -0.44 1.65 -12.40
CA SER A 60 -1.85 1.53 -12.71
C SER A 60 -2.04 2.00 -14.15
N PRO A 61 -3.04 1.49 -14.88
CA PRO A 61 -3.40 2.02 -16.20
C PRO A 61 -3.68 3.54 -16.21
N ALA A 62 -3.89 4.16 -15.03
CA ALA A 62 -4.20 5.57 -14.87
C ALA A 62 -3.27 6.38 -13.93
N SER A 63 -2.39 5.76 -13.11
CA SER A 63 -1.53 6.48 -12.14
C SER A 63 -0.52 5.57 -11.41
N SER A 64 0.09 6.11 -10.35
CA SER A 64 1.24 5.64 -9.55
C SER A 64 1.08 4.31 -8.78
N GLY A 65 0.43 3.31 -9.37
CA GLY A 65 0.21 1.99 -8.76
C GLY A 65 -0.59 2.00 -7.46
N PHE A 66 -1.19 3.13 -7.06
CA PHE A 66 -1.96 3.30 -5.82
C PHE A 66 -3.29 4.00 -6.10
N SER A 67 -4.35 3.53 -5.44
CA SER A 67 -5.64 4.21 -5.42
C SER A 67 -6.39 3.95 -4.12
N TRP A 68 -7.14 4.94 -3.65
CA TRP A 68 -8.09 4.75 -2.55
C TRP A 68 -9.33 3.99 -3.04
N ILE A 69 -9.80 3.03 -2.24
CA ILE A 69 -11.10 2.39 -2.43
C ILE A 69 -12.15 3.24 -1.73
N ASP A 70 -11.93 3.45 -0.42
CA ASP A 70 -12.67 4.38 0.43
C ASP A 70 -11.67 5.34 1.07
N GLY A 71 -11.37 6.43 0.35
CA GLY A 71 -10.38 7.43 0.76
C GLY A 71 -10.86 8.34 1.89
N PRO A 72 -9.95 9.08 2.54
CA PRO A 72 -10.35 10.03 3.57
C PRO A 72 -11.21 11.15 2.98
N SER A 73 -12.28 11.52 3.69
CA SER A 73 -13.06 12.71 3.36
C SER A 73 -12.26 14.01 3.52
N ASN A 74 -11.22 13.97 4.36
CA ASN A 74 -10.27 15.05 4.55
C ASN A 74 -8.95 14.72 3.87
N THR A 75 -8.63 15.43 2.78
CA THR A 75 -7.36 15.27 2.05
C THR A 75 -6.13 15.72 2.85
N ASP A 76 -6.31 16.32 4.03
CA ASP A 76 -5.18 16.70 4.88
C ASP A 76 -4.56 15.54 5.66
N ILE A 77 -5.21 14.36 5.70
CA ILE A 77 -4.70 13.19 6.42
C ILE A 77 -3.54 12.54 5.67
N PHE A 78 -3.68 12.33 4.36
CA PHE A 78 -2.64 11.72 3.54
C PHE A 78 -2.19 12.66 2.42
N LYS A 79 -0.89 12.91 2.32
CA LYS A 79 -0.28 13.87 1.38
C LYS A 79 0.93 13.27 0.68
N ASP A 80 1.38 13.95 -0.37
CA ASP A 80 2.69 13.71 -0.99
C ASP A 80 2.90 12.27 -1.50
N LEU A 81 1.85 11.69 -2.11
CA LEU A 81 1.97 10.40 -2.80
C LEU A 81 3.04 10.52 -3.90
N THR A 82 4.13 9.79 -3.75
CA THR A 82 5.30 9.85 -4.62
C THR A 82 5.85 8.44 -4.89
N GLU A 83 6.64 8.32 -5.95
CA GLU A 83 7.28 7.06 -6.37
C GLU A 83 8.80 7.23 -6.31
N PRO A 84 9.45 6.91 -5.18
CA PRO A 84 10.90 7.03 -5.04
C PRO A 84 11.69 6.15 -6.02
N SER A 85 11.07 5.05 -6.46
CA SER A 85 11.58 4.15 -7.50
C SER A 85 10.42 3.35 -8.13
N SER A 86 10.68 2.59 -9.18
CA SER A 86 9.63 1.78 -9.82
C SER A 86 9.04 0.72 -8.88
N THR A 87 9.76 0.28 -7.85
CA THR A 87 9.30 -0.73 -6.89
C THR A 87 8.82 -0.13 -5.58
N GLN A 88 8.70 1.20 -5.49
CA GLN A 88 8.36 1.89 -4.26
C GLN A 88 7.32 2.98 -4.48
N ILE A 89 6.32 3.00 -3.61
CA ILE A 89 5.37 4.11 -3.46
C ILE A 89 5.45 4.59 -2.02
N GLN A 90 5.41 5.89 -1.79
CA GLN A 90 5.35 6.46 -0.45
C GLN A 90 4.25 7.51 -0.34
N ILE A 91 3.70 7.65 0.87
CA ILE A 91 2.75 8.70 1.22
C ILE A 91 3.07 9.23 2.63
N SER A 92 2.85 10.53 2.83
CA SER A 92 2.94 11.18 4.14
C SER A 92 1.59 11.09 4.84
N ASP A 93 1.57 10.53 6.05
CA ASP A 93 0.41 10.45 6.94
C ASP A 93 0.53 11.48 8.08
N TRP A 94 -0.48 12.35 8.16
CA TRP A 94 -0.62 13.41 9.15
C TRP A 94 -1.51 12.97 10.31
N ASN A 95 -1.34 11.74 10.81
CA ASN A 95 -1.97 11.25 12.03
C ASN A 95 -1.51 12.01 13.28
N THR A 96 -1.91 13.27 13.40
CA THR A 96 -1.39 14.23 14.37
C THR A 96 -2.36 14.54 15.49
N SER A 97 -3.62 14.09 15.37
CA SER A 97 -4.67 14.39 16.33
C SER A 97 -5.77 13.33 16.33
N ALA A 98 -6.65 13.39 17.33
CA ALA A 98 -7.81 12.49 17.39
C ALA A 98 -8.73 12.60 16.15
N SER A 99 -8.79 13.77 15.49
CA SER A 99 -9.61 13.96 14.28
C SER A 99 -9.04 13.30 13.02
N THR A 100 -7.80 12.80 13.08
CA THR A 100 -7.14 12.07 11.99
C THR A 100 -7.13 10.56 12.24
N THR A 101 -7.91 10.07 13.20
CA THR A 101 -8.13 8.64 13.46
C THR A 101 -9.17 8.07 12.49
N GLY A 102 -9.00 6.81 12.11
CA GLY A 102 -9.86 6.15 11.13
C GLY A 102 -9.17 5.00 10.42
N ASP A 103 -9.94 4.32 9.58
CA ASP A 103 -9.49 3.21 8.74
C ASP A 103 -9.79 3.55 7.27
N TRP A 104 -8.80 3.39 6.38
CA TRP A 104 -8.95 3.67 4.95
C TRP A 104 -8.44 2.52 4.09
N SER A 105 -9.31 2.00 3.25
CA SER A 105 -9.01 0.92 2.31
C SER A 105 -8.38 1.47 1.04
N TYR A 106 -7.33 0.80 0.57
CA TYR A 106 -6.63 1.16 -0.66
C TYR A 106 -6.41 -0.06 -1.56
N LYS A 107 -5.98 0.22 -2.78
CA LYS A 107 -5.60 -0.78 -3.77
C LYS A 107 -4.21 -0.45 -4.31
N LEU A 108 -3.39 -1.49 -4.44
CA LEU A 108 -2.12 -1.42 -5.17
C LEU A 108 -2.24 -2.17 -6.50
N CYS A 109 -1.59 -1.62 -7.51
CA CYS A 109 -1.43 -2.22 -8.83
C CYS A 109 0.05 -2.23 -9.22
N ALA A 110 0.49 -3.30 -9.85
CA ALA A 110 1.85 -3.45 -10.33
C ALA A 110 1.89 -4.37 -11.55
N THR A 111 2.88 -4.20 -12.40
CA THR A 111 3.23 -5.16 -13.45
C THR A 111 4.46 -5.93 -13.01
N VAL A 112 4.37 -7.26 -12.96
CA VAL A 112 5.49 -8.15 -12.59
C VAL A 112 5.70 -9.18 -13.69
N ASN A 113 6.90 -9.21 -14.28
CA ASN A 113 7.20 -10.00 -15.48
C ASN A 113 6.12 -9.86 -16.57
N ASP A 114 5.80 -8.62 -16.94
CA ASP A 114 4.75 -8.26 -17.91
C ASP A 114 3.32 -8.74 -17.54
N THR A 115 3.10 -9.19 -16.30
CA THR A 115 1.79 -9.63 -15.81
C THR A 115 1.20 -8.57 -14.87
N PRO A 116 0.04 -7.97 -15.21
CA PRO A 116 -0.63 -7.03 -14.31
C PRO A 116 -1.16 -7.79 -13.08
N CYS A 117 -0.85 -7.24 -11.92
CA CYS A 117 -1.18 -7.75 -10.60
C CYS A 117 -1.84 -6.63 -9.79
N GLU A 118 -2.81 -6.99 -8.96
CA GLU A 118 -3.43 -6.04 -8.04
C GLU A 118 -3.68 -6.69 -6.68
N THR A 119 -3.83 -5.86 -5.65
CA THR A 119 -4.40 -6.31 -4.39
C THR A 119 -5.87 -6.68 -4.63
N ASN A 120 -6.26 -7.89 -4.21
CA ASN A 120 -7.62 -8.45 -4.31
C ASN A 120 -8.28 -8.36 -5.70
N PRO A 121 -7.77 -9.10 -6.70
CA PRO A 121 -8.42 -9.15 -7.99
C PRO A 121 -9.82 -9.79 -7.86
N PRO A 122 -10.87 -9.26 -8.54
CA PRO A 122 -12.27 -9.69 -8.41
C PRO A 122 -12.54 -11.19 -8.60
N SER A 123 -11.61 -11.93 -9.21
CA SER A 123 -11.72 -13.36 -9.51
C SER A 123 -10.93 -14.27 -8.57
N ALA A 124 -10.20 -13.74 -7.58
CA ALA A 124 -9.56 -14.57 -6.56
C ALA A 124 -10.64 -15.06 -5.58
N GLY A 125 -11.09 -16.31 -5.74
CA GLY A 125 -12.25 -16.92 -5.06
C GLY A 125 -12.21 -17.03 -3.52
N SER A 126 -11.31 -16.33 -2.84
CA SER A 126 -11.29 -16.14 -1.39
C SER A 126 -10.77 -14.73 -1.12
N ASP A 127 -11.67 -13.85 -0.67
CA ASP A 127 -11.40 -12.45 -0.39
C ASP A 127 -10.74 -12.30 1.00
N PRO A 128 -9.44 -11.93 1.09
CA PRO A 128 -8.81 -11.63 2.36
C PRO A 128 -9.14 -10.20 2.87
N GLY A 129 -9.95 -9.42 2.15
CA GLY A 129 -10.27 -8.03 2.46
C GLY A 129 -9.23 -7.05 1.94
N ASP A 130 -9.66 -5.84 1.57
CA ASP A 130 -8.79 -4.78 1.06
C ASP A 130 -7.75 -4.34 2.09
N PRO A 131 -6.52 -4.04 1.67
CA PRO A 131 -5.53 -3.55 2.59
C PRO A 131 -5.94 -2.18 3.13
N THR A 132 -5.64 -1.96 4.41
CA THR A 132 -6.09 -0.77 5.15
C THR A 132 -4.92 -0.03 5.79
N ILE A 133 -5.00 1.29 5.81
CA ILE A 133 -4.22 2.12 6.73
C ILE A 133 -5.12 2.43 7.93
N LYS A 134 -4.60 2.21 9.13
CA LYS A 134 -5.30 2.49 10.39
C LYS A 134 -4.54 3.52 11.20
N ASN A 135 -5.18 4.65 11.42
CA ASN A 135 -4.69 5.69 12.33
C ASN A 135 -5.29 5.46 13.72
N ASN A 136 -4.42 5.07 14.67
CA ASN A 136 -4.77 4.84 16.09
C ASN A 136 -4.35 6.00 16.99
#